data_AF-A0A423T9H9-F1
#
_entry.id   AF-A0A423T9H9-F1
#
_cell.length_a   1.000
_cell.length_b   1.000
_cell.length_c   1.000
_cell.angle_alpha   90.00
_cell.angle_beta   90.00
_cell.angle_gamma   90.00
#
_symmetry.space_group_name_H-M   'P 1'
#
loop_
_entity.id
_entity.type
_entity.pdbx_description
1 polymer ?
#
loop_
_entity_poly.entity_id
_entity_poly.type
_entity_poly.pdbx_seq_one_letter_code
_entity_poly.pdbx_strand_id
1 'polypeptide(L)'
;METVGNFSEEFWNKEVGDFSGWEIVNQRIKESNKVTTLYIGFLKQVSSAMEAFGKSLLRVSHNCTLPDTEHGLKQNHLKDNLKKLHQAKRHAKMKMKDRVEAEFHQMVMANKIETKPRELEKSMQGTRRAAEAQQEAETQFSEAVTTTNQSLASFSDTAVLSFTTMQNIEETRVKLLRESLWAVANICSLLAVQLDEQQECLRVDVLAVDVSRELSSWILKHRTLQPSPLPIVYEATPYSPPSGLNTPLSTPLSSPASSARSTLTKRFLEQLRHAHFSVRSQSHVRILCKERQ
;
A
#
# COMPACT_ATOMS: atom_id res chain seq x y z
N MET A 1 -15.08 20.09 -31.12
CA MET A 1 -13.87 20.00 -30.28
C MET A 1 -13.15 21.32 -30.43
N GLU A 2 -12.69 21.92 -29.34
CA GLU A 2 -11.76 23.04 -29.43
C GLU A 2 -10.40 22.49 -29.88
N THR A 3 -9.76 23.16 -30.84
CA THR A 3 -8.39 22.84 -31.25
C THR A 3 -7.44 23.36 -30.20
N VAL A 4 -6.62 22.48 -29.62
CA VAL A 4 -5.54 22.88 -28.71
C VAL A 4 -4.50 23.66 -29.52
N GLY A 5 -4.28 24.93 -29.19
CA GLY A 5 -3.28 25.78 -29.84
C GLY A 5 -1.85 25.31 -29.53
N ASN A 6 -0.94 25.48 -30.49
CA ASN A 6 0.42 24.94 -30.37
C ASN A 6 1.35 25.90 -29.63
N PHE A 7 2.25 25.36 -28.81
CA PHE A 7 3.20 26.17 -28.06
C PHE A 7 4.15 26.96 -28.98
N SER A 8 4.44 26.43 -30.17
CA SER A 8 5.26 27.05 -31.21
C SER A 8 4.55 28.14 -32.00
N GLU A 9 3.28 28.44 -31.69
CA GLU A 9 2.47 29.47 -32.34
C GLU A 9 2.03 30.54 -31.32
N GLU A 10 1.62 30.12 -30.11
CA GLU A 10 1.02 31.00 -29.09
C GLU A 10 2.02 31.72 -28.16
N PHE A 11 3.27 31.25 -28.03
CA PHE A 11 4.25 31.79 -27.05
C PHE A 11 5.36 32.66 -27.67
N TRP A 12 5.06 33.32 -28.80
CA TRP A 12 5.95 34.31 -29.41
C TRP A 12 5.65 35.74 -28.94
N ASN A 13 6.70 36.48 -28.63
CA ASN A 13 6.66 37.89 -28.32
C ASN A 13 6.86 38.74 -29.59
N LYS A 14 6.34 39.98 -29.59
CA LYS A 14 6.39 40.88 -30.77
C LYS A 14 7.71 41.65 -30.90
N GLU A 15 8.44 41.82 -29.80
CA GLU A 15 9.67 42.61 -29.76
C GLU A 15 10.90 41.69 -29.77
N VAL A 16 11.87 41.98 -30.63
CA VAL A 16 13.10 41.18 -30.73
C VAL A 16 13.93 41.39 -29.46
N GLY A 17 14.06 40.32 -28.67
CA GLY A 17 14.72 40.35 -27.36
C GLY A 17 13.77 40.24 -26.16
N ASP A 18 12.46 40.30 -26.36
CA ASP A 18 11.48 39.83 -25.38
C ASP A 18 11.36 38.30 -25.48
N PHE A 19 11.71 37.62 -24.39
CA PHE A 19 11.68 36.16 -24.28
C PHE A 19 10.63 35.67 -23.25
N SER A 20 9.70 36.52 -22.82
CA SER A 20 8.79 36.18 -21.71
C SER A 20 7.89 34.96 -22.00
N GLY A 21 7.45 34.74 -23.25
CA GLY A 21 6.72 33.53 -23.64
C GLY A 21 7.56 32.26 -23.50
N TRP A 22 8.83 32.32 -23.87
CA TRP A 22 9.81 31.25 -23.67
C TRP A 22 10.07 30.97 -22.19
N GLU A 23 10.16 32.00 -21.36
CA GLU A 23 10.31 31.87 -19.91
C GLU A 23 9.08 31.23 -19.25
N ILE A 24 7.86 31.62 -19.66
CA ILE A 24 6.59 31.07 -19.18
C ILE A 24 6.51 29.56 -19.45
N VAL A 25 6.82 29.10 -20.68
CA VAL A 25 6.80 27.67 -21.00
C VAL A 25 7.89 26.92 -20.24
N ASN A 26 9.10 27.47 -20.14
CA ASN A 26 10.17 26.87 -19.33
C ASN A 26 9.79 26.74 -17.85
N GLN A 27 9.12 27.76 -17.28
CA GLN A 27 8.64 27.71 -15.91
C GLN A 27 7.55 26.66 -15.74
N ARG A 28 6.61 26.55 -16.68
CA ARG A 28 5.59 25.50 -16.69
C ARG A 28 6.21 24.10 -16.68
N ILE A 29 7.25 23.84 -17.47
CA ILE A 29 7.94 22.53 -17.47
C ILE A 29 8.68 22.26 -16.15
N LYS A 30 9.33 23.28 -15.56
CA LYS A 30 9.94 23.17 -14.22
C LYS A 30 8.91 22.84 -13.13
N GLU A 31 7.72 23.42 -13.20
CA GLU A 31 6.62 23.16 -12.27
C GLU A 31 5.96 21.80 -12.50
N SER A 32 5.75 21.42 -13.76
CA SER A 32 5.12 20.15 -14.10
C SER A 32 5.99 18.94 -13.73
N ASN A 33 7.31 19.10 -13.75
CA ASN A 33 8.27 18.15 -13.16
C ASN A 33 8.11 18.03 -11.62
N LYS A 34 8.00 19.15 -10.89
CA LYS A 34 7.75 19.15 -9.43
C LYS A 34 6.44 18.43 -9.09
N VAL A 35 5.35 18.72 -9.81
CA VAL A 35 4.05 18.07 -9.63
C VAL A 35 4.14 16.56 -9.84
N THR A 36 4.83 16.10 -10.89
CA THR A 36 5.05 14.67 -11.14
C THR A 36 5.88 14.00 -10.04
N THR A 37 6.91 14.69 -9.52
CA THR A 37 7.74 14.20 -8.40
C THR A 37 6.92 14.06 -7.11
N LEU A 38 6.08 15.05 -6.81
CA LEU A 38 5.15 15.01 -5.66
C LEU A 38 4.12 13.88 -5.80
N TYR A 39 3.56 13.67 -7.01
CA TYR A 39 2.63 12.58 -7.29
C TYR A 39 3.26 11.20 -7.09
N ILE A 40 4.50 10.99 -7.58
CA ILE A 40 5.27 9.76 -7.33
C ILE A 40 5.54 9.57 -5.83
N GLY A 41 5.78 10.65 -5.09
CA GLY A 41 5.89 10.63 -3.62
C GLY A 41 4.60 10.19 -2.94
N PHE A 42 3.46 10.75 -3.34
CA PHE A 42 2.13 10.39 -2.86
C PHE A 42 1.80 8.91 -3.11
N LEU A 43 1.99 8.40 -4.33
CA LEU A 43 1.73 6.98 -4.64
C LEU A 43 2.58 6.03 -3.78
N LYS A 44 3.83 6.38 -3.47
CA LYS A 44 4.68 5.61 -2.56
C LYS A 44 4.15 5.60 -1.12
N GLN A 45 3.60 6.72 -0.65
CA GLN A 45 2.98 6.80 0.68
C GLN A 45 1.69 5.97 0.74
N VAL A 46 0.82 6.05 -0.27
CA VAL A 46 -0.41 5.24 -0.38
C VAL A 46 -0.05 3.75 -0.38
N SER A 47 0.90 3.34 -1.22
CA SER A 47 1.38 1.95 -1.28
C SER A 47 1.91 1.44 0.07
N SER A 48 2.74 2.24 0.75
CA SER A 48 3.27 1.92 2.08
C SER A 48 2.18 1.79 3.15
N ALA A 49 1.18 2.69 3.14
CA ALA A 49 0.05 2.63 4.06
C ALA A 49 -0.84 1.39 3.84
N MET A 50 -1.12 1.04 2.58
CA MET A 50 -1.86 -0.18 2.22
C MET A 50 -1.09 -1.45 2.63
N GLU A 51 0.22 -1.49 2.44
CA GLU A 51 1.06 -2.61 2.85
C GLU A 51 1.10 -2.76 4.40
N ALA A 52 1.18 -1.64 5.13
CA ALA A 52 1.13 -1.63 6.60
C ALA A 52 -0.24 -2.10 7.14
N PHE A 53 -1.34 -1.70 6.50
CA PHE A 53 -2.69 -2.17 6.82
C PHE A 53 -2.82 -3.68 6.57
N GLY A 54 -2.43 -4.18 5.39
CA GLY A 54 -2.46 -5.61 5.07
C GLY A 54 -1.60 -6.47 6.02
N LYS A 55 -0.38 -6.01 6.36
CA LYS A 55 0.48 -6.65 7.37
C LYS A 55 -0.15 -6.67 8.76
N SER A 56 -0.99 -5.70 9.09
CA SER A 56 -1.69 -5.63 10.38
C SER A 56 -2.88 -6.61 10.42
N LEU A 57 -3.69 -6.68 9.36
CA LEU A 57 -4.75 -7.70 9.22
C LEU A 57 -4.19 -9.13 9.29
N LEU A 58 -3.10 -9.41 8.56
CA LEU A 58 -2.43 -10.72 8.60
C LEU A 58 -1.92 -11.08 10.00
N ARG A 59 -1.45 -10.09 10.78
CA ARG A 59 -1.02 -10.31 12.18
C ARG A 59 -2.19 -10.64 13.09
N VAL A 60 -3.32 -9.93 12.97
CA VAL A 60 -4.54 -10.22 13.73
C VAL A 60 -5.05 -11.63 13.39
N SER A 61 -5.12 -11.98 12.10
CA SER A 61 -5.51 -13.32 11.64
C SER A 61 -4.62 -14.44 12.21
N HIS A 62 -3.28 -14.29 12.16
CA HIS A 62 -2.36 -15.26 12.77
C HIS A 62 -2.54 -15.37 14.30
N ASN A 63 -2.83 -14.26 14.98
CA ASN A 63 -3.07 -14.25 16.43
C ASN A 63 -4.45 -14.79 16.84
N CYS A 64 -5.45 -14.74 15.96
CA CYS A 64 -6.77 -15.32 16.16
C CYS A 64 -6.86 -16.81 15.78
N THR A 65 -5.78 -17.39 15.27
CA THR A 65 -5.71 -18.84 14.99
C THR A 65 -5.63 -19.59 16.33
N LEU A 66 -6.66 -20.38 16.65
CA LEU A 66 -6.69 -21.20 17.87
C LEU A 66 -5.51 -22.21 17.85
N PRO A 67 -4.83 -22.46 18.99
CA PRO A 67 -3.57 -23.23 18.99
C PRO A 67 -3.63 -24.65 18.41
N ASP A 68 -4.78 -25.33 18.54
CA ASP A 68 -4.89 -26.78 18.33
C ASP A 68 -5.54 -27.18 17.00
N THR A 69 -4.91 -26.81 15.88
CA THR A 69 -5.02 -27.56 14.61
C THR A 69 -3.65 -27.71 13.95
N GLU A 70 -3.35 -28.92 13.45
CA GLU A 70 -1.98 -29.38 13.09
C GLU A 70 -1.28 -28.61 11.95
N HIS A 71 -1.96 -27.65 11.31
CA HIS A 71 -1.47 -26.91 10.17
C HIS A 71 -0.43 -25.83 10.53
N GLY A 72 -0.53 -25.22 11.72
CA GLY A 72 0.29 -24.06 12.10
C GLY A 72 1.81 -24.32 12.10
N LEU A 73 2.24 -25.47 12.63
CA LEU A 73 3.66 -25.84 12.75
C LEU A 73 4.34 -26.01 11.38
N LYS A 74 3.65 -26.63 10.42
CA LYS A 74 4.18 -26.92 9.07
C LYS A 74 4.40 -25.64 8.25
N GLN A 75 3.53 -24.64 8.42
CA GLN A 75 3.62 -23.37 7.66
C GLN A 75 4.85 -22.53 8.04
N ASN A 76 5.29 -22.57 9.31
CA ASN A 76 6.39 -21.73 9.78
C ASN A 76 7.77 -22.25 9.34
N HIS A 77 7.99 -23.57 9.35
CA HIS A 77 9.23 -24.18 8.84
C HIS A 77 9.53 -23.81 7.38
N LEU A 78 8.51 -23.69 6.52
CA LEU A 78 8.70 -23.32 5.11
C LEU A 78 9.16 -21.87 4.93
N LYS A 79 8.64 -20.94 5.75
CA LYS A 79 8.97 -19.50 5.68
C LYS A 79 10.46 -19.24 5.97
N ASP A 80 11.07 -19.98 6.89
CA ASP A 80 12.47 -19.75 7.29
C ASP A 80 13.49 -20.38 6.34
N ASN A 81 13.14 -21.46 5.63
CA ASN A 81 13.99 -22.02 4.59
C ASN A 81 14.07 -21.10 3.35
N LEU A 82 12.95 -20.47 2.97
CA LEU A 82 12.90 -19.48 1.87
C LEU A 82 13.80 -18.25 2.13
N LYS A 83 13.83 -17.72 3.37
CA LYS A 83 14.70 -16.60 3.74
C LYS A 83 16.19 -16.91 3.49
N LYS A 84 16.64 -18.09 3.93
CA LYS A 84 18.04 -18.55 3.78
C LYS A 84 18.45 -18.67 2.32
N LEU A 85 17.58 -19.24 1.47
CA LEU A 85 17.80 -19.37 0.02
C LEU A 85 18.02 -18.01 -0.67
N HIS A 86 17.22 -16.99 -0.31
CA HIS A 86 17.35 -15.65 -0.88
C HIS A 86 18.63 -14.91 -0.41
N GLN A 87 19.11 -15.21 0.81
CA GLN A 87 20.32 -14.61 1.36
C GLN A 87 21.60 -15.18 0.74
N ALA A 88 21.61 -16.48 0.42
CA ALA A 88 22.67 -17.12 -0.38
C ALA A 88 22.74 -16.53 -1.81
N LYS A 89 21.58 -16.34 -2.47
CA LYS A 89 21.48 -15.79 -3.83
C LYS A 89 22.05 -14.37 -3.97
N ARG A 90 22.13 -13.59 -2.88
CA ARG A 90 22.72 -12.23 -2.88
C ARG A 90 24.25 -12.24 -2.81
N HIS A 91 24.86 -13.13 -2.04
CA HIS A 91 26.33 -13.20 -1.91
C HIS A 91 27.03 -13.62 -3.22
N ALA A 92 26.36 -14.41 -4.06
CA ALA A 92 26.89 -14.88 -5.34
C ALA A 92 27.05 -13.79 -6.43
N LYS A 93 26.67 -12.53 -6.17
CA LYS A 93 26.55 -11.48 -7.21
C LYS A 93 27.44 -10.24 -7.05
N MET A 94 28.42 -10.24 -6.13
CA MET A 94 29.26 -9.06 -5.85
C MET A 94 30.78 -9.34 -5.91
N LYS A 95 31.27 -9.81 -7.06
CA LYS A 95 32.71 -9.73 -7.44
C LYS A 95 32.87 -9.68 -8.96
N MET A 96 32.94 -8.49 -9.56
CA MET A 96 33.53 -8.32 -10.90
C MET A 96 33.84 -6.84 -11.23
N LYS A 97 35.03 -6.59 -11.78
CA LYS A 97 35.37 -5.46 -12.68
C LYS A 97 35.30 -4.00 -12.13
N ASP A 98 36.24 -3.65 -11.27
CA ASP A 98 36.91 -2.35 -11.37
C ASP A 98 38.18 -2.54 -12.22
N ARG A 99 38.34 -1.82 -13.34
CA ARG A 99 39.58 -1.84 -14.15
C ARG A 99 39.67 -0.65 -15.12
N VAL A 100 40.68 0.20 -14.90
CA VAL A 100 41.27 1.17 -15.85
C VAL A 100 40.29 2.17 -16.47
N GLU A 101 40.34 3.41 -15.97
CA GLU A 101 39.83 4.59 -16.67
C GLU A 101 40.78 5.77 -16.44
N ALA A 102 41.50 6.16 -17.50
CA ALA A 102 42.19 7.45 -17.73
C ALA A 102 42.98 8.09 -16.54
N GLU A 103 44.32 8.14 -16.51
CA GLU A 103 45.32 8.07 -17.60
C GLU A 103 45.08 9.04 -18.79
N PHE A 104 44.40 10.18 -18.55
CA PHE A 104 44.19 11.21 -19.60
C PHE A 104 44.50 12.67 -19.18
N HIS A 105 44.83 12.94 -17.91
CA HIS A 105 44.98 14.31 -17.39
C HIS A 105 46.44 14.84 -17.33
N GLN A 106 47.25 14.55 -18.37
CA GLN A 106 48.66 14.97 -18.44
C GLN A 106 49.08 15.48 -19.84
N MET A 107 48.26 16.31 -20.50
CA MET A 107 48.57 16.80 -21.86
C MET A 107 48.08 18.23 -22.20
N VAL A 108 47.96 19.16 -21.23
CA VAL A 108 47.50 20.55 -21.50
C VAL A 108 48.25 21.60 -20.65
N MET A 109 49.52 21.90 -20.96
CA MET A 109 50.34 22.92 -20.25
C MET A 109 51.43 23.58 -21.15
N ALA A 110 51.12 24.70 -21.83
CA ALA A 110 52.02 25.70 -22.48
C ALA A 110 51.17 26.65 -23.40
N ASN A 111 51.48 27.91 -23.72
CA ASN A 111 52.39 28.96 -23.19
C ASN A 111 51.86 30.38 -23.59
N LYS A 112 52.51 31.51 -23.20
CA LYS A 112 52.06 32.92 -23.44
C LYS A 112 52.96 33.73 -24.41
N ILE A 113 52.54 34.94 -24.90
CA ILE A 113 53.33 36.20 -25.22
C ILE A 113 52.50 37.28 -25.99
N GLU A 114 52.97 38.56 -26.04
CA GLU A 114 52.33 39.81 -26.59
C GLU A 114 53.36 40.67 -27.43
N THR A 115 53.24 41.93 -27.92
CA THR A 115 52.31 43.12 -27.78
C THR A 115 52.29 44.01 -29.09
N LYS A 116 52.10 45.37 -29.09
CA LYS A 116 51.98 46.28 -30.29
C LYS A 116 52.67 47.72 -30.17
N PRO A 117 52.19 48.92 -30.69
CA PRO A 117 52.81 49.63 -31.86
C PRO A 117 52.88 51.22 -31.91
N ARG A 118 53.40 51.78 -33.04
CA ARG A 118 52.99 53.03 -33.82
C ARG A 118 53.26 54.49 -33.29
N GLU A 119 53.60 55.44 -34.20
CA GLU A 119 52.97 56.79 -34.44
C GLU A 119 53.81 57.81 -35.28
N LEU A 120 53.16 58.59 -36.18
CA LEU A 120 53.60 59.94 -36.67
C LEU A 120 52.52 60.71 -37.49
N GLU A 121 51.59 60.02 -38.15
CA GLU A 121 50.62 60.58 -39.11
C GLU A 121 49.38 61.21 -38.43
N LYS A 122 49.22 62.56 -38.43
CA LYS A 122 48.26 63.21 -37.51
C LYS A 122 47.40 64.43 -37.93
N SER A 123 47.62 65.14 -39.05
CA SER A 123 46.88 66.40 -39.34
C SER A 123 45.82 66.33 -40.45
N MET A 124 46.20 66.17 -41.74
CA MET A 124 45.24 66.06 -42.87
C MET A 124 44.24 64.90 -42.73
N GLN A 125 44.51 63.96 -41.82
CA GLN A 125 43.64 62.84 -41.54
C GLN A 125 42.40 63.21 -40.71
N GLY A 126 42.21 64.44 -40.24
CA GLY A 126 41.05 64.84 -39.41
C GLY A 126 39.69 64.60 -40.08
N THR A 127 39.36 65.37 -41.11
CA THR A 127 38.09 65.24 -41.86
C THR A 127 37.97 63.89 -42.57
N ARG A 128 39.11 63.33 -43.00
CA ARG A 128 39.17 62.01 -43.63
C ARG A 128 38.82 60.90 -42.63
N ARG A 129 39.35 60.92 -41.40
CA ARG A 129 38.96 60.01 -40.30
C ARG A 129 37.49 60.15 -39.94
N ALA A 130 36.89 61.34 -40.03
CA ALA A 130 35.47 61.51 -39.74
C ALA A 130 34.58 60.79 -40.78
N ALA A 131 34.90 60.91 -42.07
CA ALA A 131 34.21 60.19 -43.13
C ALA A 131 34.51 58.68 -43.12
N GLU A 132 35.78 58.30 -42.92
CA GLU A 132 36.20 56.90 -42.77
C GLU A 132 35.52 56.24 -41.56
N ALA A 133 35.42 56.93 -40.41
CA ALA A 133 34.74 56.42 -39.22
C ALA A 133 33.22 56.36 -39.36
N GLN A 134 32.58 57.26 -40.12
CA GLN A 134 31.16 57.12 -40.46
C GLN A 134 30.95 55.89 -41.34
N GLN A 135 31.75 55.71 -42.39
CA GLN A 135 31.66 54.54 -43.26
C GLN A 135 32.00 53.23 -42.53
N GLU A 136 32.95 53.27 -41.60
CA GLU A 136 33.27 52.15 -40.71
C GLU A 136 32.09 51.84 -39.78
N ALA A 137 31.45 52.85 -39.17
CA ALA A 137 30.28 52.66 -38.32
C ALA A 137 29.05 52.15 -39.09
N GLU A 138 28.80 52.63 -40.31
CA GLU A 138 27.74 52.11 -41.19
C GLU A 138 28.02 50.65 -41.61
N THR A 139 29.29 50.30 -41.87
CA THR A 139 29.71 48.92 -42.16
C THR A 139 29.53 48.02 -40.93
N GLN A 140 30.03 48.44 -39.77
CA GLN A 140 29.87 47.73 -38.49
C GLN A 140 28.38 47.55 -38.13
N PHE A 141 27.53 48.54 -38.40
CA PHE A 141 26.08 48.43 -38.20
C PHE A 141 25.43 47.40 -39.15
N SER A 142 25.81 47.41 -40.43
CA SER A 142 25.35 46.42 -41.41
C SER A 142 25.78 44.99 -41.06
N GLU A 143 27.02 44.82 -40.62
CA GLU A 143 27.56 43.54 -40.12
C GLU A 143 26.86 43.09 -38.82
N ALA A 144 26.60 44.02 -37.90
CA ALA A 144 25.86 43.74 -36.66
C ALA A 144 24.42 43.30 -36.96
N VAL A 145 23.67 44.03 -37.78
CA VAL A 145 22.31 43.66 -38.21
C VAL A 145 22.31 42.29 -38.89
N THR A 146 23.29 42.01 -39.75
CA THR A 146 23.43 40.70 -40.41
C THR A 146 23.67 39.58 -39.40
N THR A 147 24.56 39.79 -38.44
CA THR A 147 24.90 38.82 -37.37
C THR A 147 23.74 38.60 -36.40
N THR A 148 23.00 39.65 -36.04
CA THR A 148 21.80 39.57 -35.21
C THR A 148 20.69 38.81 -35.93
N ASN A 149 20.46 39.05 -37.22
CA ASN A 149 19.44 38.32 -37.99
C ASN A 149 19.78 36.82 -38.15
N GLN A 150 21.06 36.48 -38.37
CA GLN A 150 21.52 35.09 -38.39
C GLN A 150 21.31 34.40 -37.02
N SER A 151 21.60 35.12 -35.94
CA SER A 151 21.41 34.63 -34.57
C SER A 151 19.93 34.45 -34.22
N LEU A 152 19.07 35.37 -34.67
CA LEU A 152 17.61 35.31 -34.49
C LEU A 152 16.98 34.15 -35.26
N ALA A 153 17.42 33.88 -36.50
CA ALA A 153 16.97 32.72 -37.27
C ALA A 153 17.36 31.40 -36.57
N SER A 154 18.62 31.26 -36.16
CA SER A 154 19.11 30.07 -35.45
C SER A 154 18.39 29.85 -34.11
N PHE A 155 18.10 30.93 -33.37
CA PHE A 155 17.26 30.87 -32.17
C PHE A 155 15.83 30.44 -32.50
N SER A 156 15.21 31.02 -33.54
CA SER A 156 13.84 30.72 -33.97
C SER A 156 13.64 29.24 -34.26
N ASP A 157 14.49 28.64 -35.10
CA ASP A 157 14.41 27.22 -35.46
C ASP A 157 14.55 26.32 -34.22
N THR A 158 15.50 26.66 -33.35
CA THR A 158 15.75 25.94 -32.08
C THR A 158 14.56 26.05 -31.13
N ALA A 159 13.93 27.23 -31.04
CA ALA A 159 12.79 27.50 -30.18
C ALA A 159 11.50 26.84 -30.68
N VAL A 160 11.21 26.82 -32.00
CA VAL A 160 10.07 26.07 -32.58
C VAL A 160 10.15 24.58 -32.20
N LEU A 161 11.32 23.96 -32.41
CA LEU A 161 11.55 22.55 -32.05
C LEU A 161 11.41 22.32 -30.53
N SER A 162 11.91 23.25 -29.72
CA SER A 162 11.84 23.18 -28.26
C SER A 162 10.41 23.33 -27.73
N PHE A 163 9.63 24.30 -28.23
CA PHE A 163 8.21 24.48 -27.89
C PHE A 163 7.40 23.23 -28.24
N THR A 164 7.60 22.70 -29.45
CA THR A 164 6.98 21.43 -29.91
C THR A 164 7.32 20.27 -28.98
N THR A 165 8.58 20.16 -28.56
CA THR A 165 9.04 19.12 -27.63
C THR A 165 8.43 19.29 -26.22
N MET A 166 8.39 20.52 -25.71
CA MET A 166 7.81 20.85 -24.40
C MET A 166 6.30 20.59 -24.36
N GLN A 167 5.56 20.90 -25.42
CA GLN A 167 4.13 20.55 -25.55
C GLN A 167 3.92 19.04 -25.51
N ASN A 168 4.66 18.28 -26.33
CA ASN A 168 4.54 16.81 -26.38
C ASN A 168 4.84 16.15 -25.03
N ILE A 169 5.83 16.65 -24.28
CA ILE A 169 6.14 16.22 -22.91
C ILE A 169 4.96 16.52 -21.96
N GLU A 170 4.43 17.74 -21.99
CA GLU A 170 3.38 18.17 -21.08
C GLU A 170 2.04 17.48 -21.36
N GLU A 171 1.68 17.28 -22.63
CA GLU A 171 0.53 16.46 -23.03
C GLU A 171 0.66 15.02 -22.53
N THR A 172 1.82 14.39 -22.76
CA THR A 172 2.09 13.01 -22.34
C THR A 172 2.00 12.87 -20.82
N ARG A 173 2.56 13.84 -20.08
CA ARG A 173 2.49 13.91 -18.61
C ARG A 173 1.05 14.01 -18.12
N VAL A 174 0.21 14.87 -18.72
CA VAL A 174 -1.20 15.04 -18.33
C VAL A 174 -2.00 13.76 -18.62
N LYS A 175 -1.80 13.12 -19.78
CA LYS A 175 -2.42 11.83 -20.14
C LYS A 175 -2.06 10.74 -19.13
N LEU A 176 -0.76 10.56 -18.87
CA LEU A 176 -0.24 9.54 -17.93
C LEU A 176 -0.73 9.75 -16.49
N LEU A 177 -0.78 11.00 -15.99
CA LEU A 177 -1.28 11.27 -14.64
C LEU A 177 -2.78 10.96 -14.50
N ARG A 178 -3.59 11.28 -15.52
CA ARG A 178 -5.02 10.92 -15.56
C ARG A 178 -5.20 9.40 -15.56
N GLU A 179 -4.48 8.68 -16.42
CA GLU A 179 -4.53 7.23 -16.52
C GLU A 179 -4.07 6.54 -15.22
N SER A 180 -3.00 7.05 -14.61
CA SER A 180 -2.49 6.53 -13.33
C SER A 180 -3.47 6.75 -12.17
N LEU A 181 -4.09 7.92 -12.05
CA LEU A 181 -5.16 8.18 -11.07
C LEU A 181 -6.38 7.27 -11.27
N TRP A 182 -6.80 7.08 -12.52
CA TRP A 182 -7.92 6.19 -12.85
C TRP A 182 -7.61 4.72 -12.53
N ALA A 183 -6.40 4.25 -12.84
CA ALA A 183 -5.95 2.90 -12.48
C ALA A 183 -5.93 2.69 -10.94
N VAL A 184 -5.46 3.66 -10.17
CA VAL A 184 -5.49 3.60 -8.69
C VAL A 184 -6.93 3.56 -8.16
N ALA A 185 -7.84 4.37 -8.71
CA ALA A 185 -9.25 4.34 -8.34
C ALA A 185 -9.88 2.96 -8.61
N ASN A 186 -9.62 2.37 -9.78
CA ASN A 186 -10.12 1.04 -10.14
C ASN A 186 -9.57 -0.07 -9.22
N ILE A 187 -8.28 0.01 -8.82
CA ILE A 187 -7.68 -0.92 -7.85
C ILE A 187 -8.38 -0.81 -6.48
N CYS A 188 -8.64 0.40 -6.00
CA CYS A 188 -9.38 0.61 -4.77
C CYS A 188 -10.83 0.09 -4.84
N SER A 189 -11.51 0.26 -5.98
CA SER A 189 -12.86 -0.30 -6.21
C SER A 189 -12.86 -1.84 -6.20
N LEU A 190 -11.88 -2.49 -6.85
CA LEU A 190 -11.75 -3.95 -6.85
C LEU A 190 -11.49 -4.49 -5.44
N LEU A 191 -10.64 -3.81 -4.65
CA LEU A 191 -10.40 -4.17 -3.25
C LEU A 191 -11.67 -4.04 -2.40
N ALA A 192 -12.53 -3.05 -2.65
CA ALA A 192 -13.79 -2.90 -1.93
C ALA A 192 -14.76 -4.06 -2.22
N VAL A 193 -14.88 -4.49 -3.48
CA VAL A 193 -15.68 -5.68 -3.85
C VAL A 193 -15.13 -6.93 -3.18
N GLN A 194 -13.80 -7.13 -3.23
CA GLN A 194 -13.17 -8.30 -2.61
C GLN A 194 -13.39 -8.35 -1.09
N LEU A 195 -13.41 -7.19 -0.41
CA LEU A 195 -13.69 -7.11 1.02
C LEU A 195 -15.15 -7.46 1.36
N ASP A 196 -16.12 -7.11 0.51
CA ASP A 196 -17.53 -7.46 0.71
C ASP A 196 -17.77 -8.96 0.51
N GLU A 197 -17.18 -9.56 -0.55
CA GLU A 197 -17.19 -11.01 -0.77
C GLU A 197 -16.66 -11.79 0.45
N GLN A 198 -15.52 -11.36 1.03
CA GLN A 198 -14.95 -12.03 2.21
C GLN A 198 -15.80 -11.84 3.47
N GLN A 199 -16.55 -10.73 3.59
CA GLN A 199 -17.53 -10.58 4.66
C GLN A 199 -18.74 -11.50 4.48
N GLU A 200 -19.21 -11.72 3.25
CA GLU A 200 -20.30 -12.67 2.99
C GLU A 200 -19.87 -14.12 3.24
N CYS A 201 -18.64 -14.52 2.86
CA CYS A 201 -18.09 -15.82 3.25
C CYS A 201 -18.13 -16.03 4.77
N LEU A 202 -17.70 -15.03 5.56
CA LEU A 202 -17.76 -15.10 7.03
C LEU A 202 -19.20 -15.21 7.56
N ARG A 203 -20.17 -14.53 6.95
CA ARG A 203 -21.59 -14.67 7.33
C ARG A 203 -22.10 -16.08 7.05
N VAL A 204 -21.76 -16.67 5.90
CA VAL A 204 -22.13 -18.04 5.52
C VAL A 204 -21.50 -19.07 6.47
N ASP A 205 -20.21 -18.95 6.78
CA ASP A 205 -19.51 -19.84 7.71
C ASP A 205 -20.14 -19.81 9.12
N VAL A 206 -20.48 -18.62 9.62
CA VAL A 206 -21.16 -18.45 10.92
C VAL A 206 -22.58 -19.04 10.91
N LEU A 207 -23.31 -18.91 9.80
CA LEU A 207 -24.65 -19.50 9.64
C LEU A 207 -24.64 -21.03 9.51
N ALA A 208 -23.51 -21.65 9.15
CA ALA A 208 -23.35 -23.11 9.08
C ALA A 208 -23.12 -23.79 10.45
N VAL A 209 -22.95 -23.00 11.52
CA VAL A 209 -22.70 -23.49 12.90
C VAL A 209 -23.97 -24.05 13.53
N ASP A 210 -24.09 -25.38 13.52
CA ASP A 210 -25.15 -26.13 14.19
C ASP A 210 -24.77 -26.41 15.66
N VAL A 211 -25.25 -25.55 16.54
CA VAL A 211 -25.03 -25.63 18.00
C VAL A 211 -25.42 -27.00 18.56
N SER A 212 -26.49 -27.62 18.07
CA SER A 212 -26.96 -28.92 18.55
C SER A 212 -25.99 -30.05 18.17
N ARG A 213 -25.46 -30.02 16.95
CA ARG A 213 -24.45 -30.96 16.47
C ARG A 213 -23.12 -30.81 17.20
N GLU A 214 -22.65 -29.58 17.41
CA GLU A 214 -21.40 -29.31 18.13
C GLU A 214 -21.47 -29.79 19.59
N LEU A 215 -22.54 -29.44 20.33
CA LEU A 215 -22.72 -29.94 21.70
C LEU A 215 -22.84 -31.48 21.73
N SER A 216 -23.56 -32.09 20.79
CA SER A 216 -23.71 -33.55 20.71
C SER A 216 -22.38 -34.24 20.44
N SER A 217 -21.55 -33.68 19.55
CA SER A 217 -20.20 -34.16 19.23
C SER A 217 -19.28 -34.07 20.45
N TRP A 218 -19.29 -32.93 21.16
CA TRP A 218 -18.48 -32.74 22.36
C TRP A 218 -18.89 -33.69 23.50
N ILE A 219 -20.20 -33.86 23.75
CA ILE A 219 -20.71 -34.80 24.75
C ILE A 219 -20.35 -36.24 24.38
N LEU A 220 -20.51 -36.63 23.11
CA LEU A 220 -20.16 -37.96 22.63
C LEU A 220 -18.67 -38.30 22.85
N LYS A 221 -17.79 -37.31 22.67
CA LYS A 221 -16.34 -37.43 22.85
C LYS A 221 -15.88 -37.47 24.32
N HIS A 222 -16.56 -36.77 25.23
CA HIS A 222 -16.09 -36.58 26.63
C HIS A 222 -16.98 -37.22 27.72
N ARG A 223 -18.08 -37.89 27.35
CA ARG A 223 -18.96 -38.58 28.31
C ARG A 223 -18.22 -39.68 29.10
N THR A 224 -18.31 -39.61 30.42
CA THR A 224 -17.72 -40.61 31.35
C THR A 224 -18.59 -41.86 31.53
N LEU A 225 -19.86 -41.81 31.09
CA LEU A 225 -20.87 -42.88 31.15
C LEU A 225 -21.14 -43.48 32.54
N GLN A 226 -20.68 -42.84 33.61
CA GLN A 226 -20.97 -43.28 34.97
C GLN A 226 -22.42 -42.96 35.35
N PRO A 227 -23.12 -43.84 36.08
CA PRO A 227 -24.40 -43.51 36.69
C PRO A 227 -24.22 -42.42 37.76
N SER A 228 -25.32 -41.77 38.16
CA SER A 228 -25.30 -40.89 39.34
C SER A 228 -24.75 -41.67 40.56
N PRO A 229 -23.88 -41.07 41.39
CA PRO A 229 -23.36 -41.73 42.58
C PRO A 229 -24.51 -42.18 43.47
N LEU A 230 -24.40 -43.41 43.98
CA LEU A 230 -25.40 -43.98 44.87
C LEU A 230 -25.42 -43.23 46.22
N PRO A 231 -26.57 -43.13 46.90
CA PRO A 231 -26.64 -42.58 48.25
C PRO A 231 -25.68 -43.32 49.19
N ILE A 232 -24.93 -42.56 50.00
CA ILE A 232 -23.99 -43.13 50.97
C ILE A 232 -24.81 -43.81 52.07
N VAL A 233 -24.75 -45.14 52.15
CA VAL A 233 -25.35 -45.95 53.21
C VAL A 233 -24.34 -46.14 54.32
N TYR A 234 -24.79 -46.03 55.58
CA TYR A 234 -23.97 -46.39 56.74
C TYR A 234 -23.91 -47.92 56.87
N GLU A 235 -22.71 -48.48 56.77
CA GLU A 235 -22.44 -49.89 57.01
C GLU A 235 -21.71 -50.04 58.35
N ALA A 236 -22.31 -50.77 59.29
CA ALA A 236 -21.74 -50.97 60.62
C ALA A 236 -20.63 -52.03 60.57
N THR A 237 -19.40 -51.66 60.89
CA THR A 237 -18.28 -52.61 61.01
C THR A 237 -18.55 -53.60 62.16
N PRO A 238 -18.55 -54.93 61.91
CA PRO A 238 -18.76 -55.90 62.98
C PRO A 238 -17.65 -55.82 64.02
N TYR A 239 -18.00 -55.43 65.25
CA TYR A 239 -17.07 -55.45 66.37
C TYR A 239 -16.85 -56.89 66.85
N SER A 240 -15.78 -57.51 66.36
CA SER A 240 -15.22 -58.75 66.93
C SER A 240 -14.28 -58.36 68.08
N PRO A 241 -14.67 -58.52 69.37
CA PRO A 241 -13.76 -58.29 70.48
C PRO A 241 -12.56 -59.25 70.42
N PRO A 242 -11.36 -58.83 70.86
CA PRO A 242 -10.23 -59.75 71.05
C PRO A 242 -10.59 -60.87 72.03
N SER A 243 -10.22 -62.11 71.69
CA SER A 243 -10.49 -63.31 72.49
C SER A 243 -9.92 -63.19 73.90
N GLY A 244 -10.78 -62.88 74.88
CA GLY A 244 -10.39 -62.76 76.29
C GLY A 244 -11.34 -61.93 77.17
N LEU A 245 -12.07 -60.96 76.60
CA LEU A 245 -13.05 -60.17 77.37
C LEU A 245 -14.46 -60.77 77.27
N ASN A 246 -14.91 -61.40 78.36
CA ASN A 246 -16.30 -61.80 78.55
C ASN A 246 -17.12 -60.65 79.16
N THR A 247 -18.02 -60.04 78.39
CA THR A 247 -19.10 -59.21 78.93
C THR A 247 -20.39 -59.44 78.12
N PRO A 248 -21.41 -60.11 78.67
CA PRO A 248 -22.68 -60.30 77.98
C PRO A 248 -23.63 -59.12 78.24
N LEU A 249 -24.16 -58.50 77.18
CA LEU A 249 -25.45 -57.82 77.25
C LEU A 249 -26.19 -57.91 75.91
N SER A 250 -27.49 -58.18 75.98
CA SER A 250 -28.27 -58.65 74.85
C SER A 250 -28.86 -57.54 73.97
N THR A 251 -28.92 -57.82 72.67
CA THR A 251 -29.95 -57.32 71.73
C THR A 251 -31.37 -57.70 72.20
N PRO A 252 -32.48 -57.07 71.71
CA PRO A 252 -32.64 -56.64 70.31
C PRO A 252 -33.43 -55.35 69.98
N LEU A 253 -33.10 -54.84 68.78
CA LEU A 253 -33.99 -54.35 67.71
C LEU A 253 -35.09 -53.30 68.03
N SER A 254 -34.88 -52.08 67.52
CA SER A 254 -35.92 -51.07 67.32
C SER A 254 -36.07 -50.71 65.84
N SER A 255 -37.19 -51.14 65.22
CA SER A 255 -37.70 -50.54 63.98
C SER A 255 -38.67 -49.42 64.32
N PRO A 256 -38.72 -48.35 63.51
CA PRO A 256 -40.05 -47.88 63.10
C PRO A 256 -40.18 -47.54 61.60
N ALA A 257 -41.32 -47.97 61.07
CA ALA A 257 -42.13 -47.38 60.00
C ALA A 257 -41.47 -46.49 58.93
N SER A 258 -41.60 -46.93 57.67
CA SER A 258 -41.43 -46.11 56.48
C SER A 258 -42.39 -44.91 56.45
N SER A 259 -41.86 -43.70 56.30
CA SER A 259 -42.65 -42.51 55.93
C SER A 259 -41.81 -41.48 55.18
N ALA A 260 -41.74 -41.63 53.85
CA ALA A 260 -41.15 -40.65 52.94
C ALA A 260 -42.03 -40.54 51.68
N ARG A 261 -42.92 -39.55 51.68
CA ARG A 261 -43.96 -39.36 50.66
C ARG A 261 -43.33 -38.90 49.33
N SER A 262 -43.52 -39.66 48.25
CA SER A 262 -43.07 -39.27 46.91
C SER A 262 -43.66 -37.91 46.52
N THR A 263 -42.78 -36.94 46.26
CA THR A 263 -43.16 -35.54 45.97
C THR A 263 -42.31 -34.98 44.82
N LEU A 264 -42.16 -35.75 43.73
CA LEU A 264 -41.15 -35.49 42.68
C LEU A 264 -41.72 -35.40 41.24
N THR A 265 -42.96 -34.95 41.07
CA THR A 265 -43.64 -34.88 39.75
C THR A 265 -44.32 -33.53 39.43
N LYS A 266 -43.98 -32.43 40.13
CA LYS A 266 -44.45 -31.08 39.75
C LYS A 266 -43.40 -30.24 39.00
N ARG A 267 -42.20 -30.04 39.56
CA ARG A 267 -41.15 -29.20 38.92
C ARG A 267 -40.73 -29.64 37.51
N PHE A 268 -40.84 -30.93 37.18
CA PHE A 268 -40.44 -31.46 35.86
C PHE A 268 -41.44 -31.14 34.74
N LEU A 269 -42.72 -30.97 35.05
CA LEU A 269 -43.77 -30.66 34.05
C LEU A 269 -43.94 -29.15 33.80
N GLU A 270 -43.40 -28.31 34.68
CA GLU A 270 -43.57 -26.86 34.64
C GLU A 270 -42.56 -26.18 33.70
N GLN A 271 -41.32 -26.69 33.62
CA GLN A 271 -40.31 -26.18 32.68
C GLN A 271 -40.63 -26.44 31.20
N LEU A 272 -41.39 -27.49 30.88
CA LEU A 272 -41.75 -27.83 29.49
C LEU A 272 -42.84 -26.93 28.89
N ARG A 273 -43.48 -26.04 29.68
CA ARG A 273 -44.55 -25.16 29.20
C ARG A 273 -44.05 -23.82 28.63
N HIS A 274 -42.80 -23.43 28.88
CA HIS A 274 -42.24 -22.13 28.45
C HIS A 274 -41.51 -22.14 27.10
N ALA A 275 -41.46 -23.28 26.40
CA ALA A 275 -40.67 -23.47 25.18
C ALA A 275 -41.49 -23.43 23.87
N HIS A 276 -42.45 -22.49 23.73
CA HIS A 276 -43.10 -22.20 22.45
C HIS A 276 -43.60 -20.74 22.37
N PHE A 277 -43.63 -20.20 21.14
CA PHE A 277 -43.67 -18.77 20.79
C PHE A 277 -42.37 -18.00 21.14
N SER A 278 -41.88 -17.07 20.31
CA SER A 278 -42.47 -16.48 19.09
C SER A 278 -41.48 -16.41 17.92
N VAL A 279 -41.97 -16.62 16.70
CA VAL A 279 -41.23 -16.40 15.44
C VAL A 279 -41.96 -15.32 14.63
N ARG A 280 -41.42 -14.09 14.59
CA ARG A 280 -41.67 -13.11 13.50
C ARG A 280 -40.84 -11.81 13.60
N SER A 281 -39.89 -11.65 12.68
CA SER A 281 -39.62 -10.42 11.90
C SER A 281 -38.64 -10.83 10.80
N GLN A 282 -39.07 -11.09 9.56
CA GLN A 282 -39.26 -10.08 8.53
C GLN A 282 -38.31 -8.87 8.62
N SER A 283 -37.30 -8.88 7.76
CA SER A 283 -36.60 -7.70 7.24
C SER A 283 -36.25 -7.98 5.76
N HIS A 284 -37.09 -7.52 4.83
CA HIS A 284 -36.73 -7.52 3.40
C HIS A 284 -35.77 -6.37 3.14
N VAL A 285 -34.57 -6.64 2.61
CA VAL A 285 -33.72 -5.61 2.01
C VAL A 285 -33.34 -6.07 0.60
N ARG A 286 -34.14 -5.66 -0.39
CA ARG A 286 -33.75 -5.74 -1.80
C ARG A 286 -32.86 -4.54 -2.10
N ILE A 287 -31.58 -4.76 -2.39
CA ILE A 287 -30.76 -3.76 -3.09
C ILE A 287 -30.82 -4.08 -4.59
N LEU A 288 -31.30 -3.11 -5.35
CA LEU A 288 -31.44 -3.21 -6.80
C LEU A 288 -30.13 -2.79 -7.47
N CYS A 289 -29.31 -3.76 -7.90
CA CYS A 289 -28.33 -3.49 -8.95
C CYS A 289 -29.10 -3.21 -10.25
N LYS A 290 -29.36 -1.92 -10.48
CA LYS A 290 -30.07 -1.45 -11.66
C LYS A 290 -29.09 -1.41 -12.83
N GLU A 291 -29.46 -2.06 -13.93
CA GLU A 291 -28.72 -1.98 -15.19
C GLU A 291 -28.50 -0.52 -15.61
N ARG A 292 -27.33 -0.24 -16.19
CA ARG A 292 -27.24 0.77 -17.24
C ARG A 292 -26.11 0.44 -18.23
N GLN A 293 -26.37 0.85 -19.46
CA GLN A 293 -25.54 0.72 -20.66
C GLN A 293 -24.25 1.54 -20.55
#